data_AF-A0A2C9L0M9-F1
#
_entry.id   AF-A0A2C9L0M9-F1
#
_cell.length_a   1.000
_cell.length_b   1.000
_cell.length_c   1.000
_cell.angle_alpha   90.00
_cell.angle_beta   90.00
_cell.angle_gamma   90.00
#
_symmetry.space_group_name_H-M   'P 1'
#
loop_
_entity.id
_entity.type
_entity.pdbx_description
1 polymer ?
#
loop_
_entity_poly.entity_id
_entity_poly.type
_entity_poly.pdbx_seq_one_letter_code
_entity_poly.pdbx_strand_id
1 'polypeptide(L)'
;MLTTLPCGAAQINALGFSPDGKLLGVGTFDGFIQIYHVQEEGHQFFKTHISSLKHNIFIMHLDWSVDSKYIQAVLGDYEIVYWDVTTGQKIKSPRLVRDIKWATQNCPIGYPLIGAWQNLDRGDVINVVARSQYQDLMMIGDSKGQLRLYKWPSAPSKANFRHTKVFSSNVTCVTFTCDDNFVIASGGNDAALMQFSVLDPVHT
;
A
#
# COMPACT_ATOMS: atom_id res chain seq x y z
N MET A 1 -12.81 -23.47 6.59
CA MET A 1 -14.18 -22.91 6.62
C MET A 1 -14.08 -21.48 6.10
N LEU A 2 -14.90 -21.05 5.15
CA LEU A 2 -14.86 -19.68 4.64
C LEU A 2 -15.70 -18.79 5.58
N THR A 3 -15.09 -17.77 6.18
CA THR A 3 -15.80 -16.78 7.01
C THR A 3 -16.15 -15.56 6.17
N THR A 4 -17.43 -15.17 6.17
CA THR A 4 -17.90 -13.95 5.48
C THR A 4 -18.16 -12.85 6.49
N LEU A 5 -17.57 -11.67 6.24
CA LEU A 5 -17.70 -10.50 7.10
C LEU A 5 -18.30 -9.32 6.32
N PRO A 6 -19.53 -8.87 6.63
CA PRO A 6 -20.09 -7.68 6.01
C PRO A 6 -19.39 -6.40 6.52
N CYS A 7 -18.78 -5.66 5.61
CA CYS A 7 -18.01 -4.42 5.89
C CYS A 7 -18.72 -3.15 5.36
N GLY A 8 -20.05 -3.18 5.27
CA GLY A 8 -20.86 -2.12 4.67
C GLY A 8 -21.17 -2.38 3.19
N ALA A 9 -21.72 -1.37 2.51
CA ALA A 9 -22.17 -1.48 1.11
C ALA A 9 -21.20 -0.83 0.10
N ALA A 10 -20.22 -0.05 0.57
CA ALA A 10 -19.24 0.59 -0.30
C ALA A 10 -18.12 -0.38 -0.71
N GLN A 11 -17.47 -0.08 -1.84
CA GLN A 11 -16.29 -0.82 -2.29
C GLN A 11 -15.17 -0.76 -1.25
N ILE A 12 -14.50 -1.90 -1.06
CA ILE A 12 -13.26 -1.98 -0.25
C ILE A 12 -12.09 -1.73 -1.20
N ASN A 13 -11.30 -0.71 -0.91
CA ASN A 13 -10.16 -0.32 -1.74
C ASN A 13 -8.84 -0.77 -1.13
N ALA A 14 -8.75 -0.76 0.21
CA ALA A 14 -7.54 -1.13 0.93
C ALA A 14 -7.89 -2.10 2.06
N LEU A 15 -7.06 -3.13 2.22
CA LEU A 15 -7.20 -4.11 3.28
C LEU A 15 -5.81 -4.59 3.70
N GLY A 16 -5.60 -4.76 5.00
CA GLY A 16 -4.35 -5.29 5.51
C GLY A 16 -4.48 -5.80 6.93
N PHE A 17 -3.86 -6.94 7.23
CA PHE A 17 -3.68 -7.41 8.59
C PHE A 17 -2.58 -6.61 9.29
N SER A 18 -2.73 -6.43 10.60
CA SER A 18 -1.64 -5.95 11.43
C SER A 18 -0.48 -6.97 11.42
N PRO A 19 0.78 -6.52 11.56
CA PRO A 19 1.94 -7.42 11.62
C PRO A 19 1.86 -8.50 12.71
N ASP A 20 1.17 -8.23 13.81
CA ASP A 20 0.94 -9.23 14.87
C ASP A 20 -0.23 -10.21 14.58
N GLY A 21 -0.94 -10.03 13.47
CA GLY A 21 -2.06 -10.86 13.02
C GLY A 21 -3.35 -10.71 13.83
N LYS A 22 -3.39 -9.81 14.82
CA LYS A 22 -4.53 -9.67 15.74
C LYS A 22 -5.60 -8.68 15.27
N LEU A 23 -5.29 -7.89 14.26
CA LEU A 23 -6.18 -6.85 13.74
C LEU A 23 -6.25 -6.92 12.22
N LEU A 24 -7.39 -6.52 11.69
CA LEU A 24 -7.64 -6.32 10.27
C LEU A 24 -8.13 -4.89 10.06
N GLY A 25 -7.43 -4.15 9.20
CA GLY A 25 -7.77 -2.79 8.80
C GLY A 25 -8.40 -2.81 7.43
N VAL A 26 -9.54 -2.14 7.29
CA VAL A 26 -10.30 -2.05 6.03
C VAL A 26 -10.59 -0.60 5.71
N GLY A 27 -10.16 -0.15 4.54
CA GLY A 27 -10.41 1.17 3.99
C GLY A 27 -11.42 1.11 2.84
N THR A 28 -12.48 1.90 2.93
CA THR A 28 -13.61 1.86 2.01
C THR A 28 -13.72 3.11 1.13
N PHE A 29 -14.52 2.98 0.07
CA PHE A 29 -14.78 4.06 -0.88
C PHE A 29 -15.60 5.22 -0.30
N ASP A 30 -16.45 4.97 0.70
CA ASP A 30 -17.19 5.99 1.44
C ASP A 30 -16.35 6.65 2.55
N GLY A 31 -15.03 6.44 2.56
CA GLY A 31 -14.10 7.15 3.44
C GLY A 31 -14.09 6.64 4.88
N PHE A 32 -14.53 5.40 5.11
CA PHE A 32 -14.44 4.77 6.42
C PHE A 32 -13.18 3.91 6.52
N ILE A 33 -12.51 4.03 7.67
CA ILE A 33 -11.56 3.03 8.15
C ILE A 33 -12.24 2.20 9.23
N GLN A 34 -12.27 0.88 9.01
CA GLN A 34 -12.87 -0.09 9.92
C GLN A 34 -11.77 -1.01 10.43
N ILE A 35 -11.73 -1.19 11.74
CA ILE A 35 -10.78 -2.07 12.42
C ILE A 35 -11.54 -3.25 13.01
N TYR A 36 -11.00 -4.44 12.84
CA TYR A 36 -11.55 -5.68 13.35
C TYR A 36 -10.49 -6.41 14.17
N HIS A 37 -10.88 -6.96 15.32
CA HIS A 37 -10.11 -8.00 15.99
C HIS A 37 -10.21 -9.30 15.22
N VAL A 38 -9.08 -9.98 15.12
CA VAL A 38 -8.92 -11.27 14.48
C VAL A 38 -8.69 -12.31 15.58
N GLN A 39 -9.51 -13.35 15.59
CA GLN A 39 -9.43 -14.48 16.52
C GLN A 39 -9.46 -15.81 15.77
N GLU A 40 -9.16 -16.88 16.49
CA GLU A 40 -9.17 -18.25 15.96
C GLU A 40 -8.37 -18.36 14.64
N GLU A 41 -7.15 -17.82 14.60
CA GLU A 41 -6.27 -17.88 13.43
C GLU A 41 -6.90 -17.34 12.13
N GLY A 42 -7.73 -16.29 12.23
CA GLY A 42 -8.38 -15.66 11.07
C GLY A 42 -9.76 -16.21 10.73
N HIS A 43 -10.33 -17.06 11.58
CA HIS A 43 -11.68 -17.60 11.37
C HIS A 43 -12.78 -16.72 11.97
N GLN A 44 -12.45 -15.84 12.92
CA GLN A 44 -13.42 -14.94 13.55
C GLN A 44 -12.96 -13.49 13.53
N PHE A 45 -13.91 -12.59 13.26
CA PHE A 45 -13.68 -11.16 13.15
C PHE A 45 -14.70 -10.37 13.97
N PHE A 46 -14.22 -9.47 14.82
CA PHE A 46 -15.07 -8.61 15.65
C PHE A 46 -14.75 -7.15 15.36
N LYS A 47 -15.74 -6.39 14.90
CA LYS A 47 -15.56 -4.97 14.62
C LYS A 47 -15.31 -4.20 15.91
N THR A 48 -14.17 -3.51 16.00
CA THR A 48 -13.77 -2.75 17.20
C THR A 48 -13.99 -1.27 17.02
N HIS A 49 -13.48 -0.71 15.93
CA HIS A 49 -13.50 0.72 15.67
C HIS A 49 -13.98 0.99 14.25
N ILE A 50 -14.76 2.06 14.12
CA ILE A 50 -15.08 2.68 12.84
C ILE A 50 -14.75 4.15 12.98
N SER A 51 -13.94 4.67 12.06
CA SER A 51 -13.66 6.10 11.95
C SER A 51 -14.00 6.54 10.54
N SER A 52 -14.71 7.65 10.42
CA SER A 52 -15.09 8.25 9.14
C SER A 52 -14.28 9.51 8.88
N LEU A 53 -13.89 9.71 7.63
CA LEU A 53 -13.36 10.97 7.17
C LEU A 53 -14.51 11.98 7.02
N LYS A 54 -14.33 13.19 7.54
CA LYS A 54 -15.37 14.26 7.47
C LYS A 54 -15.69 14.70 6.05
N HIS A 55 -14.80 14.43 5.11
CA HIS A 55 -14.95 14.73 3.70
C HIS A 55 -15.06 13.39 2.99
N ASN A 56 -16.15 13.19 2.22
CA ASN A 56 -16.55 11.95 1.54
C ASN A 56 -15.53 11.51 0.46
N ILE A 57 -14.29 11.29 0.88
CA ILE A 57 -13.11 10.99 0.09
C ILE A 57 -12.72 9.56 0.41
N PHE A 58 -12.54 8.75 -0.63
CA PHE A 58 -12.22 7.33 -0.49
C PHE A 58 -10.79 7.10 0.00
N ILE A 59 -10.58 6.00 0.70
CA ILE A 59 -9.25 5.48 1.02
C ILE A 59 -8.74 4.72 -0.22
N MET A 60 -7.49 4.94 -0.62
CA MET A 60 -6.85 4.23 -1.73
C MET A 60 -5.91 3.13 -1.25
N HIS A 61 -5.07 3.44 -0.27
CA HIS A 61 -4.04 2.52 0.24
C HIS A 61 -3.97 2.63 1.76
N LEU A 62 -3.47 1.56 2.40
CA LEU A 62 -3.31 1.46 3.83
C LEU A 62 -2.03 0.68 4.15
N ASP A 63 -1.24 1.18 5.10
CA ASP A 63 -0.10 0.47 5.67
C ASP A 63 -0.16 0.48 7.20
N TRP A 64 0.27 -0.62 7.80
CA TRP A 64 0.39 -0.77 9.26
C TRP A 64 1.78 -0.38 9.74
N SER A 65 1.88 0.14 10.96
CA SER A 65 3.15 0.24 11.67
C SER A 65 3.66 -1.13 12.09
N VAL A 66 4.99 -1.28 12.19
CA VAL A 66 5.64 -2.55 12.61
C VAL A 66 5.14 -3.00 13.99
N ASP A 67 4.83 -2.05 14.88
CA ASP A 67 4.32 -2.32 16.22
C ASP A 67 2.79 -2.53 16.28
N SER A 68 2.10 -2.54 15.13
CA SER A 68 0.65 -2.74 15.01
C SER A 68 -0.22 -1.68 15.70
N LYS A 69 0.34 -0.53 16.10
CA LYS A 69 -0.39 0.53 16.82
C LYS A 69 -0.94 1.62 15.94
N TYR A 70 -0.38 1.79 14.74
CA TYR A 70 -0.69 2.89 13.86
C TYR A 70 -1.00 2.40 12.46
N ILE A 71 -1.86 3.16 11.80
CA ILE A 71 -2.14 3.01 10.38
C ILE A 71 -1.84 4.33 9.69
N GLN A 72 -1.18 4.27 8.54
CA GLN A 72 -1.20 5.34 7.55
C GLN A 72 -2.12 4.94 6.40
N ALA A 73 -2.83 5.90 5.83
CA ALA A 73 -3.60 5.70 4.63
C ALA A 73 -3.44 6.89 3.68
N VAL A 74 -3.53 6.61 2.39
CA VAL A 74 -3.55 7.64 1.34
C VAL A 74 -4.97 7.75 0.82
N LEU A 75 -5.48 8.99 0.75
CA LEU A 75 -6.81 9.31 0.29
C LEU A 75 -6.86 9.62 -1.21
N GLY A 76 -8.05 9.61 -1.80
CA GLY A 76 -8.27 9.90 -3.22
C GLY A 76 -7.81 11.28 -3.69
N ASP A 77 -7.60 12.23 -2.78
CA ASP A 77 -7.02 13.56 -3.04
C ASP A 77 -5.51 13.65 -2.74
N TYR A 78 -4.87 12.50 -2.51
CA TYR A 78 -3.46 12.35 -2.15
C TYR A 78 -3.07 12.93 -0.78
N GLU A 79 -4.02 13.19 0.13
CA GLU A 79 -3.72 13.45 1.54
C GLU A 79 -3.26 12.15 2.23
N ILE A 80 -2.20 12.23 3.05
CA ILE A 80 -1.83 11.15 3.98
C ILE A 80 -2.49 11.41 5.32
N VAL A 81 -3.21 10.41 5.79
CA VAL A 81 -3.90 10.42 7.08
C VAL A 81 -3.38 9.29 7.95
N TYR A 82 -3.42 9.51 9.27
CA TYR A 82 -2.88 8.56 10.24
C TYR A 82 -3.91 8.28 11.31
N TRP A 83 -3.97 7.03 11.77
CA TRP A 83 -4.81 6.60 12.87
C TRP A 83 -3.99 5.92 13.96
N ASP A 84 -4.36 6.23 15.20
CA ASP A 84 -3.96 5.45 16.37
C ASP A 84 -5.02 4.37 16.57
N VAL A 85 -4.61 3.12 16.42
CA VAL A 85 -5.50 1.96 16.47
C VAL A 85 -5.90 1.63 17.91
N THR A 86 -5.07 1.97 18.89
CA THR A 86 -5.36 1.73 20.30
C THR A 86 -6.47 2.64 20.82
N THR A 87 -6.53 3.88 20.32
CA THR A 87 -7.58 4.85 20.68
C THR A 87 -8.74 4.89 19.69
N GLY A 88 -8.54 4.33 18.48
CA GLY A 88 -9.49 4.41 17.37
C GLY A 88 -9.64 5.81 16.77
N GLN A 89 -8.70 6.73 17.03
CA GLN A 89 -8.80 8.14 16.65
C GLN A 89 -7.83 8.52 15.52
N LYS A 90 -8.26 9.46 14.66
CA LYS A 90 -7.38 10.09 13.67
C LYS A 90 -6.35 10.96 14.40
N ILE A 91 -5.08 10.79 14.05
CA ILE A 91 -3.99 11.59 14.57
C ILE A 91 -3.99 12.94 13.84
N LYS A 92 -4.11 14.02 14.60
CA LYS A 92 -4.22 15.38 14.06
C LYS A 92 -2.90 15.99 13.59
N SER A 93 -1.78 15.51 14.14
CA SER A 93 -0.45 16.08 13.87
C SER A 93 0.47 15.01 13.28
N PRO A 94 0.83 15.11 11.99
CA PRO A 94 1.79 14.21 11.35
C PRO A 94 3.17 14.18 12.03
N ARG A 95 3.52 15.20 12.81
CA ARG A 95 4.80 15.24 13.54
C ARG A 95 4.93 14.11 14.56
N LEU A 96 3.81 13.63 15.12
CA LEU A 96 3.78 12.56 16.11
C LEU A 96 4.13 11.20 15.50
N VAL A 97 3.97 11.06 14.19
CA VAL A 97 4.12 9.78 13.46
C VAL A 97 5.30 9.79 12.49
N ARG A 98 6.10 10.86 12.47
CA ARG A 98 7.21 11.04 11.53
C ARG A 98 8.26 9.92 11.62
N ASP A 99 8.54 9.49 12.84
CA ASP A 99 9.63 8.55 13.12
C ASP A 99 9.13 7.10 13.28
N ILE A 100 7.85 6.85 12.94
CA ILE A 100 7.25 5.51 12.95
C ILE A 100 7.81 4.68 11.80
N LYS A 101 8.16 3.43 12.12
CA LYS A 101 8.52 2.43 11.13
C LYS A 101 7.26 1.70 10.66
N TRP A 102 6.99 1.77 9.37
CA TRP A 102 5.88 1.06 8.74
C TRP A 102 6.31 -0.33 8.31
N ALA A 103 5.42 -1.31 8.50
CA ALA A 103 5.65 -2.72 8.16
C ALA A 103 5.61 -2.93 6.64
N THR A 104 4.64 -2.32 5.98
CA THR A 104 4.51 -2.28 4.52
C THR A 104 4.68 -0.83 4.04
N GLN A 105 4.97 -0.68 2.75
CA GLN A 105 5.12 0.61 2.08
C GLN A 105 4.36 0.56 0.75
N ASN A 106 3.06 0.30 0.84
CA ASN A 106 2.17 0.21 -0.31
C ASN A 106 1.49 1.56 -0.58
N CYS A 107 1.49 2.47 0.39
CA CYS A 107 1.04 3.85 0.21
C CYS A 107 1.93 4.57 -0.83
N PRO A 108 1.37 5.03 -1.97
CA PRO A 108 2.15 5.61 -3.05
C PRO A 108 2.64 7.04 -2.76
N ILE A 109 2.30 7.61 -1.60
CA ILE A 109 2.68 8.98 -1.21
C ILE A 109 3.50 8.91 0.07
N GLY A 110 4.66 9.57 0.06
CA GLY A 110 5.53 9.66 1.23
C GLY A 110 6.89 10.25 0.89
N TYR A 111 7.63 10.69 1.91
CA TYR A 111 8.98 11.22 1.75
C TYR A 111 9.95 10.27 1.00
N PRO A 112 9.96 8.94 1.26
CA PRO A 112 10.82 8.01 0.54
C PRO A 112 10.53 7.87 -0.96
N LEU A 113 9.39 8.37 -1.43
CA LEU A 113 8.90 8.21 -2.80
C LEU A 113 9.11 9.46 -3.67
N ILE A 114 9.66 10.54 -3.12
CA ILE A 114 9.79 11.83 -3.81
C ILE A 114 10.51 11.69 -5.16
N GLY A 115 11.63 10.96 -5.21
CA GLY A 115 12.37 10.73 -6.45
C GLY A 115 11.58 9.98 -7.50
N ALA A 116 10.80 8.97 -7.08
CA ALA A 116 9.94 8.23 -7.97
C ALA A 116 8.86 9.09 -8.63
N TRP A 117 8.22 9.99 -7.86
CA TRP A 117 7.23 10.93 -8.41
C TRP A 117 7.84 11.95 -9.36
N GLN A 118 9.05 12.44 -9.08
CA GLN A 118 9.73 13.41 -9.93
C GLN A 118 10.20 12.83 -11.27
N ASN A 119 10.38 11.51 -11.34
CA ASN A 119 10.75 10.79 -12.55
C ASN A 119 9.54 10.42 -13.44
N LEU A 120 8.32 10.83 -13.09
CA LEU A 120 7.14 10.62 -13.93
C LEU A 120 7.04 11.69 -15.01
N ASP A 121 6.52 11.28 -16.17
CA ASP A 121 6.14 12.24 -17.19
C ASP A 121 4.95 13.07 -16.71
N ARG A 122 4.81 14.28 -17.26
CA ARG A 122 3.73 15.19 -16.87
C ARG A 122 2.37 14.55 -17.13
N GLY A 123 1.59 14.38 -16.06
CA GLY A 123 0.24 13.81 -16.11
C GLY A 123 0.15 12.34 -15.75
N ASP A 124 1.30 11.67 -15.55
CA ASP A 124 1.32 10.28 -15.08
C ASP A 124 1.15 10.23 -13.57
N VAL A 125 0.49 9.16 -13.12
CA VAL A 125 0.25 8.92 -11.69
C VAL A 125 0.74 7.53 -11.33
N ILE A 126 1.31 7.43 -10.14
CA ILE A 126 1.63 6.15 -9.53
C ILE A 126 0.35 5.59 -8.94
N ASN A 127 -0.04 4.41 -9.42
CA ASN A 127 -1.21 3.71 -8.91
C ASN A 127 -0.87 2.77 -7.76
N VAL A 128 0.30 2.16 -7.81
CA VAL A 128 0.69 1.14 -6.85
C VAL A 128 2.18 1.18 -6.58
N VAL A 129 2.54 0.93 -5.34
CA VAL A 129 3.91 0.76 -4.87
C VAL A 129 3.97 -0.56 -4.10
N ALA A 130 5.08 -1.27 -4.26
CA ALA A 130 5.43 -2.39 -3.41
C ALA A 130 6.88 -2.25 -3.00
N ARG A 131 7.17 -2.48 -1.72
CA ARG A 131 8.54 -2.55 -1.20
C ARG A 131 8.90 -4.00 -0.94
N SER A 132 10.13 -4.35 -1.31
CA SER A 132 10.74 -5.63 -0.95
C SER A 132 10.90 -5.75 0.56
N GLN A 133 10.77 -6.97 1.09
CA GLN A 133 10.83 -7.22 2.54
C GLN A 133 12.27 -7.23 3.06
N TYR A 134 13.19 -7.85 2.33
CA TYR A 134 14.57 -8.11 2.71
C TYR A 134 15.57 -7.29 1.89
N GLN A 135 15.23 -6.94 0.64
CA GLN A 135 16.10 -6.14 -0.22
C GLN A 135 15.74 -4.66 -0.13
N ASP A 136 16.74 -3.80 -0.42
CA ASP A 136 16.53 -2.36 -0.56
C ASP A 136 15.93 -2.03 -1.93
N LEU A 137 14.85 -2.69 -2.31
CA LEU A 137 14.16 -2.53 -3.58
C LEU A 137 12.72 -2.07 -3.41
N MET A 138 12.24 -1.37 -4.42
CA MET A 138 10.87 -0.90 -4.51
C MET A 138 10.40 -0.92 -5.96
N MET A 139 9.22 -1.48 -6.19
CA MET A 139 8.58 -1.52 -7.49
C MET A 139 7.37 -0.58 -7.51
N ILE A 140 7.17 0.09 -8.63
CA ILE A 140 6.11 1.06 -8.86
C ILE A 140 5.39 0.70 -10.14
N GLY A 141 4.05 0.80 -10.12
CA GLY A 141 3.20 0.71 -11.30
C GLY A 141 2.50 2.03 -11.58
N ASP A 142 2.51 2.47 -12.84
CA ASP A 142 1.86 3.71 -13.27
C ASP A 142 0.53 3.50 -14.02
N SER A 143 -0.14 4.60 -14.33
CA SER A 143 -1.39 4.63 -15.10
C SER A 143 -1.26 4.22 -16.57
N LYS A 144 -0.04 4.14 -17.11
CA LYS A 144 0.24 3.79 -18.51
C LYS A 144 0.72 2.33 -18.69
N GLY A 145 0.74 1.56 -17.61
CA GLY A 145 1.14 0.15 -17.65
C GLY A 145 2.63 -0.09 -17.57
N GLN A 146 3.41 0.91 -17.16
CA GLN A 146 4.84 0.73 -16.92
C GLN A 146 5.11 0.29 -15.49
N LEU A 147 6.07 -0.62 -15.36
CA LEU A 147 6.69 -0.99 -14.10
C LEU A 147 8.04 -0.30 -13.99
N ARG A 148 8.33 0.24 -12.82
CA ARG A 148 9.61 0.90 -12.50
C ARG A 148 10.18 0.37 -11.21
N LEU A 149 11.41 -0.12 -11.27
CA LEU A 149 12.18 -0.64 -10.14
C LEU A 149 13.19 0.40 -9.67
N TYR A 150 13.15 0.70 -8.37
CA TYR A 150 13.99 1.67 -7.67
C TYR A 150 14.74 1.00 -6.53
N LYS A 151 15.85 1.62 -6.11
CA LYS A 151 16.44 1.36 -4.79
C LYS A 151 15.60 2.06 -3.70
N TRP A 152 15.36 1.36 -2.60
CA TRP A 152 14.70 1.91 -1.43
C TRP A 152 15.72 2.48 -0.43
N PRO A 153 15.47 3.66 0.19
CA PRO A 153 14.46 4.65 -0.14
C PRO A 153 14.84 5.51 -1.37
N SER A 154 13.85 5.89 -2.18
CA SER A 154 14.02 6.71 -3.39
C SER A 154 13.78 8.21 -3.15
N ALA A 155 14.31 8.77 -2.06
CA ALA A 155 14.12 10.18 -1.71
C ALA A 155 14.82 11.18 -2.68
N PRO A 156 16.00 10.90 -3.26
CA PRO A 156 16.68 11.85 -4.14
C PRO A 156 15.91 12.14 -5.44
N SER A 157 15.93 13.39 -5.90
CA SER A 157 15.21 13.88 -7.09
C SER A 157 15.58 13.22 -8.42
N LYS A 158 16.75 12.57 -8.49
CA LYS A 158 17.23 11.82 -9.66
C LYS A 158 17.57 10.39 -9.27
N ALA A 159 16.66 9.72 -8.58
CA ALA A 159 16.83 8.31 -8.24
C ALA A 159 16.95 7.49 -9.52
N ASN A 160 18.01 6.69 -9.64
CA ASN A 160 18.17 5.77 -10.77
C ASN A 160 17.09 4.68 -10.70
N PHE A 161 16.55 4.31 -11.85
CA PHE A 161 15.53 3.28 -11.96
C PHE A 161 15.70 2.44 -13.21
N ARG A 162 15.17 1.23 -13.16
CA ARG A 162 14.92 0.41 -14.35
C ARG A 162 13.44 0.45 -14.63
N HIS A 163 13.04 0.52 -15.89
CA HIS A 163 11.63 0.50 -16.26
C HIS A 163 11.38 -0.43 -17.44
N THR A 164 10.16 -0.92 -17.51
CA THR A 164 9.67 -1.66 -18.67
C THR A 164 8.17 -1.43 -18.82
N LYS A 165 7.70 -1.32 -20.06
CA LYS A 165 6.27 -1.27 -20.34
C LYS A 165 5.77 -2.70 -20.50
N VAL A 166 4.83 -3.08 -19.65
CA VAL A 166 4.33 -4.46 -19.55
C VAL A 166 2.87 -4.53 -19.96
N PHE A 167 2.07 -3.60 -19.45
CA PHE A 167 0.63 -3.60 -19.59
C PHE A 167 0.20 -2.61 -20.66
N SER A 168 -0.90 -2.93 -21.35
CA SER A 168 -1.53 -2.00 -22.30
C SER A 168 -2.50 -1.05 -21.59
N SER A 169 -2.94 -1.43 -20.39
CA SER A 169 -3.74 -0.64 -19.46
C SER A 169 -2.92 -0.22 -18.22
N ASN A 170 -3.60 0.34 -17.22
CA ASN A 170 -2.97 0.75 -15.96
C ASN A 170 -2.50 -0.45 -15.14
N VAL A 171 -1.41 -0.27 -14.38
CA VAL A 171 -1.03 -1.26 -13.37
C VAL A 171 -1.96 -1.12 -12.16
N THR A 172 -2.58 -2.22 -11.75
CA THR A 172 -3.56 -2.25 -10.65
C THR A 172 -3.00 -2.77 -9.35
N CYS A 173 -2.09 -3.74 -9.42
CA CYS A 173 -1.43 -4.31 -8.25
C CYS A 173 0.00 -4.70 -8.59
N VAL A 174 0.90 -4.55 -7.62
CA VAL A 174 2.27 -5.04 -7.66
C VAL A 174 2.58 -5.56 -6.26
N THR A 175 3.25 -6.71 -6.16
CA THR A 175 3.74 -7.23 -4.89
C THR A 175 5.03 -8.02 -5.09
N PHE A 176 5.92 -7.98 -4.10
CA PHE A 176 7.02 -8.93 -4.01
C PHE A 176 6.52 -10.23 -3.41
N THR A 177 7.15 -11.35 -3.76
CA THR A 177 6.98 -12.61 -3.05
C THR A 177 7.64 -12.54 -1.67
N CYS A 178 7.26 -13.43 -0.77
CA CYS A 178 7.75 -13.44 0.61
C CYS A 178 9.26 -13.73 0.74
N ASP A 179 9.92 -14.15 -0.34
CA ASP A 179 11.36 -14.37 -0.45
C ASP A 179 12.05 -13.31 -1.33
N ASP A 180 11.31 -12.31 -1.81
CA ASP A 180 11.73 -11.28 -2.77
C ASP A 180 12.33 -11.78 -4.08
N ASN A 181 12.24 -13.08 -4.39
CA ASN A 181 12.79 -13.65 -5.63
C ASN A 181 11.95 -13.30 -6.85
N PHE A 182 10.67 -12.97 -6.65
CA PHE A 182 9.77 -12.61 -7.72
C PHE A 182 8.95 -11.36 -7.40
N VAL A 183 8.56 -10.66 -8.47
CA VAL A 183 7.55 -9.62 -8.45
C VAL A 183 6.36 -10.09 -9.27
N ILE A 184 5.18 -9.98 -8.68
CA ILE A 184 3.91 -10.24 -9.35
C ILE A 184 3.25 -8.89 -9.61
N ALA A 185 2.80 -8.68 -10.84
CA ALA A 185 2.08 -7.48 -11.23
C ALA A 185 0.82 -7.84 -12.00
N SER A 186 -0.25 -7.08 -11.79
CA SER A 186 -1.50 -7.19 -12.55
C SER A 186 -1.81 -5.89 -13.29
N GLY A 187 -2.29 -6.03 -14.51
CA GLY A 187 -2.91 -4.94 -15.26
C GLY A 187 -4.39 -4.83 -14.95
N GLY A 188 -5.00 -3.72 -15.36
CA GLY A 188 -6.42 -3.46 -15.18
C GLY A 188 -7.25 -4.09 -16.28
N ASN A 189 -7.59 -3.27 -17.27
CA ASN A 189 -8.51 -3.64 -18.34
C ASN A 189 -7.93 -4.67 -19.32
N ASP A 190 -6.61 -4.86 -19.34
CA ASP A 190 -5.97 -5.90 -20.13
C ASP A 190 -6.06 -7.29 -19.48
N ALA A 191 -6.53 -7.38 -18.23
CA ALA A 191 -6.72 -8.61 -17.46
C ALA A 191 -5.46 -9.50 -17.38
N ALA A 192 -4.28 -8.91 -17.54
CA ALA A 192 -3.02 -9.64 -17.56
C ALA A 192 -2.41 -9.75 -16.16
N LEU A 193 -1.78 -10.90 -15.88
CA LEU A 193 -0.97 -11.15 -14.70
C LEU A 193 0.43 -11.53 -15.16
N MET A 194 1.45 -10.88 -14.60
CA MET A 194 2.84 -11.05 -14.99
C MET A 194 3.70 -11.34 -13.77
N GLN A 195 4.66 -12.25 -13.94
CA GLN A 195 5.65 -12.60 -12.93
C GLN A 195 7.05 -12.31 -13.46
N PHE A 196 7.86 -11.62 -12.66
CA PHE A 196 9.23 -11.24 -12.98
C PHE A 196 10.17 -11.83 -11.95
N SER A 197 11.31 -12.38 -12.36
CA SER A 197 12.38 -12.76 -11.42
C SER A 197 13.20 -11.53 -11.04
N VAL A 198 13.50 -11.40 -9.75
CA VAL A 198 14.44 -10.41 -9.23
C VAL A 198 15.82 -11.04 -9.28
N LEU A 199 16.73 -10.40 -10.02
CA LEU A 199 18.09 -10.89 -10.20
C LEU A 199 19.07 -9.98 -9.49
N ASP A 200 19.90 -10.57 -8.63
CA ASP A 200 21.02 -9.86 -8.04
C ASP A 200 22.11 -9.65 -9.10
N PRO A 201 22.66 -8.42 -9.22
CA PRO A 201 23.68 -8.12 -10.22
C PRO A 201 25.01 -8.84 -9.98
N VAL A 202 25.18 -9.52 -8.84
CA VAL A 202 26.43 -10.25 -8.50
C VAL A 202 26.46 -11.67 -9.09
N HIS A 203 25.33 -12.19 -9.58
CA HIS A 203 25.20 -13.56 -10.08
C HIS A 203 24.88 -13.68 -11.59
N THR A 204 25.19 -12.64 -12.38
CA THR A 204 25.12 -12.63 -13.85
C THR A 204 26.47 -12.29 -14.46
#